data_AF-A0A061NF46-F1
#
_entry.id   AF-A0A061NF46-F1
#
_cell.length_a   1.000
_cell.length_b   1.000
_cell.length_c   1.000
_cell.angle_alpha   90.00
_cell.angle_beta   90.00
_cell.angle_gamma   90.00
#
_symmetry.space_group_name_H-M   'P 1'
#
loop_
_entity.id
_entity.type
_entity.pdbx_description
1 polymer ?
#
loop_
_entity_poly.entity_id
_entity_poly.type
_entity_poly.pdbx_seq_one_letter_code
_entity_poly.pdbx_strand_id
1 'polypeptide(L)'
;MVCLVEFDTFSEEQRKEILQKIKTSPSLILLIGLMPLGILINIGGAFLGSIFLTVSGATLIFIQGMIVSTLILRRKRWKGILLLSVISLLGIFIYIPLFIH
;
A
#
# COMPACT_ATOMS: atom_id res chain seq x y z
N MET A 1 5.76 -5.85 -5.68
CA MET A 1 6.35 -6.80 -6.66
C MET A 1 7.36 -7.78 -6.05
N VAL A 2 8.27 -7.38 -5.16
CA VAL A 2 9.29 -8.29 -4.57
C VAL A 2 8.71 -9.47 -3.75
N CYS A 3 7.50 -9.35 -3.19
CA CYS A 3 6.85 -10.42 -2.44
C CYS A 3 6.32 -11.56 -3.32
N LEU A 4 5.99 -11.28 -4.60
CA LEU A 4 5.53 -12.30 -5.55
C LEU A 4 6.70 -13.12 -6.11
N VAL A 5 7.87 -12.51 -6.27
CA VAL A 5 9.08 -13.19 -6.77
C VAL A 5 9.59 -14.24 -5.77
N GLU A 6 9.50 -13.98 -4.46
CA GLU A 6 9.82 -14.99 -3.43
C GLU A 6 8.75 -16.10 -3.35
N PHE A 7 7.52 -15.85 -3.82
CA PHE A 7 6.42 -16.81 -3.78
C PHE A 7 6.64 -17.98 -4.75
N ASP A 8 7.28 -17.78 -5.90
CA ASP A 8 7.62 -18.85 -6.88
C ASP A 8 8.73 -19.78 -6.41
N THR A 9 9.56 -19.34 -5.46
CA THR A 9 10.63 -20.16 -4.87
C THR A 9 10.15 -21.11 -3.77
N PHE A 10 8.91 -20.99 -3.29
CA PHE A 10 8.37 -21.84 -2.24
C PHE A 10 7.63 -23.06 -2.81
N SER A 11 7.77 -24.22 -2.15
CA SER A 11 7.06 -25.44 -2.54
C SER A 11 5.54 -25.25 -2.46
N GLU A 12 4.78 -26.01 -3.26
CA GLU A 12 3.30 -26.00 -3.30
C GLU A 12 2.65 -26.06 -1.90
N GLU A 13 3.24 -26.83 -0.97
CA GLU A 13 2.75 -26.93 0.41
C GLU A 13 2.94 -25.62 1.20
N GLN A 14 4.11 -24.98 1.08
CA GLN A 14 4.37 -23.70 1.76
C GLN A 14 3.53 -22.57 1.19
N ARG A 15 3.27 -22.59 -0.14
CA ARG A 15 2.31 -21.66 -0.77
C ARG A 15 0.92 -21.81 -0.18
N LYS A 16 0.42 -23.04 -0.03
CA LYS A 16 -0.88 -23.31 0.60
C LYS A 16 -0.92 -22.83 2.03
N GLU A 17 0.12 -23.07 2.82
CA GLU A 17 0.19 -22.65 4.22
C GLU A 17 0.21 -21.12 4.38
N ILE A 18 0.94 -20.42 3.50
CA ILE A 18 0.96 -18.96 3.45
C ILE A 18 -0.41 -18.41 3.00
N LEU A 19 -1.02 -18.99 1.96
CA LEU A 19 -2.36 -18.61 1.52
C LEU A 19 -3.39 -18.83 2.63
N GLN A 20 -3.27 -19.91 3.39
CA GLN A 20 -4.16 -20.24 4.48
C GLN A 20 -4.00 -19.23 5.63
N LYS A 21 -2.75 -18.89 6.01
CA LYS A 21 -2.45 -17.83 6.99
C LYS A 21 -2.94 -16.45 6.55
N ILE A 22 -2.86 -16.13 5.25
CA ILE A 22 -3.42 -14.89 4.68
C ILE A 22 -4.95 -14.92 4.76
N LYS A 23 -5.59 -16.05 4.42
CA LYS A 23 -7.04 -16.24 4.55
C LYS A 23 -7.55 -16.16 5.99
N THR A 24 -6.73 -16.51 6.99
CA THR A 24 -7.14 -16.48 8.40
C THR A 24 -7.00 -15.10 9.04
N SER A 25 -6.27 -14.16 8.42
CA SER A 25 -6.13 -12.79 8.92
C SER A 25 -7.07 -11.84 8.18
N PRO A 26 -8.26 -11.52 8.74
CA PRO A 26 -9.23 -10.61 8.10
C PRO A 26 -8.63 -9.23 7.82
N SER A 27 -7.67 -8.78 8.63
CA SER A 27 -6.94 -7.51 8.42
C SER A 27 -6.12 -7.48 7.13
N LEU A 28 -5.51 -8.61 6.72
CA LEU A 28 -4.75 -8.71 5.47
C LEU A 28 -5.65 -8.71 4.25
N ILE A 29 -6.81 -9.38 4.32
CA ILE A 29 -7.81 -9.39 3.25
C ILE A 29 -8.39 -7.98 3.06
N LEU A 30 -8.74 -7.31 4.17
CA LEU A 30 -9.24 -5.94 4.13
C LEU A 30 -8.22 -4.99 3.52
N LEU A 31 -6.94 -5.16 3.86
CA LEU A 31 -5.84 -4.34 3.32
C LEU A 31 -5.67 -4.52 1.80
N ILE A 32 -5.75 -5.77 1.31
CA ILE A 32 -5.65 -6.08 -0.12
C ILE A 32 -6.86 -5.53 -0.87
N GLY A 33 -8.07 -5.63 -0.30
CA GLY A 33 -9.30 -5.09 -0.89
C GLY A 33 -9.39 -3.57 -0.87
N LEU A 34 -8.81 -2.90 0.13
CA LEU A 34 -8.77 -1.44 0.21
C LEU A 34 -7.81 -0.81 -0.81
N MET A 35 -6.78 -1.53 -1.25
CA MET A 35 -5.80 -1.02 -2.22
C MET A 35 -6.41 -0.49 -3.52
N PRO A 36 -7.21 -1.28 -4.27
CA PRO A 36 -7.84 -0.81 -5.50
C PRO A 36 -8.82 0.35 -5.24
N LEU A 37 -9.49 0.40 -4.08
CA LEU A 37 -10.39 1.50 -3.73
C LEU A 37 -9.68 2.85 -3.63
N GLY A 38 -8.51 2.91 -2.98
CA GLY A 38 -7.75 4.16 -2.87
C GLY A 38 -7.32 4.69 -4.24
N ILE A 39 -6.91 3.79 -5.14
CA ILE A 39 -6.55 4.12 -6.52
C ILE A 39 -7.77 4.62 -7.31
N LEU A 40 -8.92 3.94 -7.20
CA LEU A 40 -10.15 4.34 -7.88
C LEU A 40 -10.63 5.73 -7.44
N ILE A 41 -10.58 6.02 -6.13
CA ILE A 41 -10.98 7.33 -5.60
C ILE A 41 -10.03 8.43 -6.09
N ASN A 42 -8.72 8.15 -6.12
CA ASN A 42 -7.73 9.13 -6.58
C ASN A 42 -7.89 9.44 -8.07
N ILE A 43 -7.99 8.41 -8.92
CA ILE A 43 -8.19 8.57 -10.37
C ILE A 43 -9.54 9.23 -10.64
N GLY A 44 -10.60 8.83 -9.93
CA GLY A 44 -11.92 9.45 -10.02
C GLY A 44 -11.90 10.93 -9.63
N GLY A 45 -11.18 11.28 -8.56
CA GLY A 45 -10.97 12.66 -8.13
C GLY A 45 -10.24 13.50 -9.19
N ALA A 46 -9.17 12.96 -9.76
CA ALA A 46 -8.41 13.61 -10.82
C ALA A 46 -9.24 13.80 -12.09
N PHE A 47 -10.03 12.80 -12.48
CA PHE A 47 -10.90 12.85 -13.65
C PHE A 47 -12.03 13.87 -13.49
N LEU A 48 -12.57 14.00 -12.27
CA LEU A 48 -13.61 14.98 -11.94
C LEU A 48 -13.07 16.38 -11.63
N GLY A 49 -11.73 16.57 -11.66
CA GLY A 49 -11.09 17.84 -11.27
C GLY A 49 -11.29 18.21 -9.80
N SER A 50 -11.68 17.26 -8.95
CA SER A 50 -11.95 17.49 -7.53
C SER A 50 -10.69 17.29 -6.71
N ILE A 51 -10.10 18.39 -6.24
CA ILE A 51 -8.93 18.39 -5.35
C ILE A 51 -9.23 17.59 -4.08
N PHE A 52 -10.43 17.75 -3.49
CA PHE A 52 -10.82 17.03 -2.28
C PHE A 52 -10.86 15.51 -2.47
N LEU A 53 -11.43 15.01 -3.57
CA LEU A 53 -11.41 13.57 -3.85
C LEU A 53 -10.00 13.06 -4.14
N THR A 54 -9.22 13.82 -4.91
CA THR A 54 -7.84 13.46 -5.25
C THR A 54 -6.98 13.33 -4.00
N VAL A 55 -7.06 14.31 -3.09
CA VAL A 55 -6.35 14.30 -1.81
C VAL A 55 -6.85 13.18 -0.90
N SER A 56 -8.16 12.93 -0.85
CA SER A 56 -8.72 11.82 -0.06
C SER A 56 -8.23 10.46 -0.56
N GLY A 57 -8.21 10.25 -1.88
CA GLY A 57 -7.69 9.04 -2.50
C GLY A 57 -6.19 8.86 -2.29
N ALA A 58 -5.40 9.93 -2.46
CA ALA A 58 -3.97 9.94 -2.20
C ALA A 58 -3.65 9.63 -0.72
N THR A 59 -4.45 10.17 0.21
CA THR A 59 -4.32 9.90 1.65
C THR A 59 -4.58 8.42 1.97
N LEU A 60 -5.60 7.82 1.36
CA LEU A 60 -5.88 6.38 1.51
C LEU A 60 -4.73 5.51 1.03
N ILE A 61 -4.13 5.83 -0.13
CA ILE A 61 -2.97 5.14 -0.68
C ILE A 61 -1.75 5.31 0.24
N PHE A 62 -1.54 6.51 0.76
CA PHE A 62 -0.44 6.81 1.68
C PHE A 62 -0.55 6.01 3.00
N ILE A 63 -1.74 5.99 3.61
CA ILE A 63 -2.01 5.20 4.83
C ILE A 63 -1.77 3.71 4.56
N GLN A 64 -2.20 3.19 3.42
CA GLN A 64 -1.92 1.80 3.04
C GLN A 64 -0.42 1.53 2.87
N GLY A 65 0.31 2.44 2.25
CA GLY A 65 1.76 2.37 2.16
C GLY A 65 2.39 2.26 3.56
N MET A 66 1.96 3.11 4.50
CA MET A 66 2.43 3.09 5.89
C MET A 66 2.17 1.74 6.58
N ILE A 67 0.97 1.18 6.41
CA ILE A 67 0.61 -0.14 6.96
C ILE A 67 1.46 -1.26 6.34
N VAL A 68 1.63 -1.26 5.02
CA VAL A 68 2.45 -2.25 4.32
C VAL A 68 3.92 -2.14 4.74
N SER A 69 4.42 -0.92 4.89
CA SER A 69 5.79 -0.67 5.33
C SER A 69 6.05 -1.18 6.74
N THR A 70 5.14 -0.91 7.68
CA THR A 70 5.24 -1.44 9.05
C THR A 70 5.12 -2.96 9.10
N LEU A 71 4.26 -3.58 8.29
CA LEU A 71 4.19 -5.04 8.15
C LEU A 71 5.49 -5.65 7.60
N ILE A 72 6.10 -5.01 6.61
CA ILE A 72 7.38 -5.44 6.02
C ILE A 72 8.54 -5.24 6.99
N LEU A 73 8.51 -4.17 7.80
CA LEU A 73 9.53 -3.88 8.82
C LEU A 73 9.71 -5.06 9.79
N ARG A 74 8.62 -5.76 10.11
CA ARG A 74 8.61 -6.94 10.98
C ARG A 74 9.26 -8.18 10.34
N ARG A 75 9.25 -8.31 9.01
CA ARG A 75 9.90 -9.44 8.28
C ARG A 75 11.31 -9.12 7.77
N LYS A 76 11.52 -7.95 7.15
CA LYS A 76 12.80 -7.52 6.57
C LYS A 76 13.00 -6.03 6.82
N ARG A 77 13.67 -5.70 7.93
CA ARG A 77 13.90 -4.33 8.41
C ARG A 77 14.43 -3.38 7.33
N TRP A 78 15.44 -3.80 6.56
CA TRP A 78 16.04 -2.98 5.49
C TRP A 78 15.06 -2.57 4.39
N LYS A 79 14.25 -3.53 3.90
CA LYS A 79 13.24 -3.26 2.87
C LYS A 79 12.11 -2.40 3.41
N GLY A 80 11.74 -2.58 4.69
CA GLY A 80 10.74 -1.76 5.35
C GLY A 80 11.18 -0.30 5.52
N ILE A 81 12.42 -0.06 5.98
CA ILE A 81 12.95 1.30 6.15
C ILE A 81 13.00 2.04 4.80
N LEU A 82 13.47 1.36 3.75
CA LEU A 82 13.50 1.93 2.40
C LEU A 82 12.09 2.27 1.90
N LEU A 83 11.12 1.37 2.10
CA LEU A 83 9.74 1.62 1.70
C LEU A 83 9.13 2.77 2.50
N LEU A 84 9.37 2.84 3.82
CA LEU A 84 8.90 3.91 4.69
C LEU A 84 9.43 5.26 4.22
N SER A 85 10.73 5.34 3.92
CA SER A 85 11.37 6.56 3.43
C SER A 85 10.76 7.04 2.10
N VAL A 86 10.56 6.13 1.14
CA VAL A 86 9.94 6.46 -0.16
C VAL A 86 8.49 6.95 0.02
N ILE A 87 7.71 6.26 0.86
CA ILE A 87 6.32 6.65 1.13
C ILE A 87 6.27 8.02 1.80
N SER A 88 7.11 8.27 2.81
CA SER A 88 7.19 9.59 3.46
C SER A 88 7.54 10.70 2.47
N LEU A 89 8.48 10.45 1.55
CA LEU A 89 8.84 11.41 0.51
C LEU A 89 7.65 11.69 -0.42
N LEU A 90 6.97 10.64 -0.89
CA LEU A 90 5.75 10.76 -1.70
C LEU A 90 4.63 11.51 -0.97
N GLY A 91 4.46 11.28 0.33
CA GLY A 91 3.52 12.02 1.17
C GLY A 91 3.79 13.51 1.11
N ILE A 92 5.04 13.94 1.31
CA ILE A 92 5.43 15.35 1.20
C ILE A 92 5.06 15.92 -0.17
N PHE A 93 5.40 15.21 -1.26
CA PHE A 93 5.06 15.64 -2.62
C PHE A 93 3.56 15.75 -2.89
N ILE A 94 2.72 14.93 -2.27
CA ILE A 94 1.26 15.00 -2.41
C ILE A 94 0.71 16.31 -1.83
N TYR A 95 1.29 16.81 -0.73
CA TYR A 95 0.81 18.03 -0.07
C TYR A 95 1.44 19.31 -0.60
N ILE A 96 2.59 19.27 -1.28
CA ILE A 96 3.23 20.45 -1.89
C ILE A 96 2.25 21.28 -2.77
N PRO A 97 1.47 20.67 -3.70
CA PRO A 97 0.50 21.40 -4.52
C PRO A 97 -0.60 22.10 -3.72
N LEU A 98 -0.89 21.65 -2.49
CA LEU A 98 -1.87 22.29 -1.60
C LEU A 98 -1.31 23.53 -0.89
N PHE A 99 0.01 23.67 -0.79
CA PHE A 99 0.68 24.79 -0.12
C PHE A 99 1.20 25.86 -1.09
N ILE A 100 1.35 25.53 -2.38
CA ILE A 100 1.80 26.47 -3.43
C ILE A 100 0.61 27.22 -4.06
N HIS A 101 -0.61 26.95 -3.59
CA HIS A 101 -1.84 27.53 -4.13
C HIS A 101 -2.37 28.72 -3.35
#